data_AF-A0A7S1NY52-F1
#
_entry.id   AF-A0A7S1NY52-F1
#
_cell.length_a   1.000
_cell.length_b   1.000
_cell.length_c   1.000
_cell.angle_alpha   90.00
_cell.angle_beta   90.00
_cell.angle_gamma   90.00
#
_symmetry.space_group_name_H-M   'P 1'
#
loop_
_entity.id
_entity.type
_entity.pdbx_description
1 polymer ?
#
loop_
_entity_poly.entity_id
_entity_poly.type
_entity_poly.pdbx_seq_one_letter_code
_entity_poly.pdbx_strand_id
1 'polypeptide(L)'
;LKRVQPKRQRLEEQKARLHEAQDALEKKQSELSEMTERLGGLEALYDETQSDLERLREEKQIAERRLKRGQELTEVLSDEAVRWTDELRDLNTQVDTLLGDTIAATATLTYCGPFPQEMRDRLTTEWLQILRTHHVRAASNWTIRRSLSPAEYAQVCQWQLQGLPSDAASLTNSVIATQCRRWPLLIDPQGQGQSWYRSRDGARPISVKA
;
A
#
# COMPACT_ATOMS: atom_id res chain seq x y z
N LEU A 1 -6.94 4.00 115.40
CA LEU A 1 -7.36 4.92 114.31
C LEU A 1 -6.20 5.63 113.56
N LYS A 2 -4.93 5.61 114.02
CA LYS A 2 -3.80 6.36 113.41
C LYS A 2 -3.16 5.80 112.11
N ARG A 3 -3.53 4.61 111.62
CA ARG A 3 -2.90 3.97 110.43
C ARG A 3 -3.69 4.10 109.12
N VAL A 4 -4.92 4.63 109.16
CA VAL A 4 -5.87 4.60 108.03
C VAL A 4 -5.92 5.93 107.27
N GLN A 5 -5.75 7.06 107.96
CA GLN A 5 -5.69 8.40 107.37
C GLN A 5 -4.57 8.61 106.33
N PRO A 6 -3.30 8.23 106.58
CA PRO A 6 -2.25 8.42 105.59
C PRO A 6 -2.40 7.50 104.36
N LYS A 7 -3.04 6.33 104.52
CA LYS A 7 -3.39 5.45 103.40
C LYS A 7 -4.53 6.02 102.55
N ARG A 8 -5.52 6.70 103.17
CA ARG A 8 -6.59 7.41 102.46
C ARG A 8 -6.06 8.62 101.69
N GLN A 9 -5.18 9.43 102.28
CA GLN A 9 -4.57 10.57 101.57
C GLN A 9 -3.70 10.12 100.38
N ARG A 10 -2.89 9.07 100.55
CA ARG A 10 -2.14 8.47 99.42
C ARG A 10 -3.05 7.90 98.34
N LEU A 11 -4.19 7.32 98.72
CA LEU A 11 -5.17 6.81 97.75
C LEU A 11 -5.77 7.97 96.94
N GLU A 12 -6.13 9.08 97.59
CA GLU A 12 -6.66 10.27 96.91
C GLU A 12 -5.62 10.96 96.01
N GLU A 13 -4.36 11.09 96.44
CA GLU A 13 -3.27 11.58 95.58
C GLU A 13 -3.03 10.68 94.36
N GLN A 14 -3.03 9.37 94.55
CA GLN A 14 -2.86 8.41 93.45
C GLN A 14 -4.06 8.42 92.50
N LYS A 15 -5.28 8.58 93.01
CA LYS A 15 -6.48 8.78 92.19
C LYS A 15 -6.44 10.08 91.41
N ALA A 16 -5.99 11.18 92.02
CA ALA A 16 -5.85 12.47 91.33
C ALA A 16 -4.81 12.38 90.20
N ARG A 17 -3.65 11.75 90.46
CA ARG A 17 -2.63 11.49 89.42
C ARG A 17 -3.12 10.55 88.33
N LEU A 18 -3.91 9.53 88.69
CA LEU A 18 -4.52 8.62 87.73
C LEU A 18 -5.51 9.36 86.83
N HIS A 19 -6.34 10.23 87.41
CA HIS A 19 -7.30 11.05 86.67
C HIS A 19 -6.59 12.03 85.73
N GLU A 20 -5.55 12.71 86.19
CA GLU A 20 -4.78 13.65 85.37
C GLU A 20 -4.04 12.93 84.21
N ALA A 21 -3.51 11.73 84.46
CA ALA A 21 -2.92 10.89 83.43
C ALA A 21 -3.98 10.32 82.45
N GLN A 22 -5.19 10.01 82.93
CA GLN A 22 -6.31 9.58 82.09
C GLN A 22 -6.80 10.71 81.17
N ASP A 23 -6.94 11.93 81.68
CA ASP A 23 -7.33 13.10 80.87
C ASP A 23 -6.27 13.42 79.81
N ALA A 24 -4.98 13.33 80.16
CA ALA A 24 -3.88 13.52 79.22
C ALA A 24 -3.83 12.41 78.15
N LEU A 25 -4.12 11.16 78.54
CA LEU A 25 -4.23 10.03 77.61
C LEU A 25 -5.40 10.23 76.64
N GLU A 26 -6.56 10.62 77.13
CA GLU A 26 -7.77 10.82 76.33
C GLU A 26 -7.59 11.96 75.32
N LYS A 27 -6.95 13.06 75.74
CA LYS A 27 -6.58 14.16 74.84
C LYS A 27 -5.58 13.74 73.76
N LYS A 28 -4.57 12.94 74.10
CA LYS A 28 -3.61 12.41 73.13
C LYS A 28 -4.24 11.40 72.18
N GLN A 29 -5.20 10.60 72.67
CA GLN A 29 -5.98 9.68 71.85
C GLN A 29 -6.89 10.42 70.86
N SER A 30 -7.52 11.53 71.26
CA SER A 30 -8.34 12.34 70.35
C SER A 30 -7.51 13.03 69.26
N GLU A 31 -6.34 13.58 69.63
CA GLU A 31 -5.38 14.16 68.67
C GLU A 31 -4.88 13.09 67.67
N LEU A 32 -4.61 11.88 68.16
CA LEU A 32 -4.24 10.74 67.32
C LEU A 32 -5.38 10.35 66.36
N SER A 33 -6.63 10.27 66.85
CA SER A 33 -7.76 9.91 66.01
C SER A 33 -8.00 10.91 64.88
N GLU A 34 -7.93 12.22 65.17
CA GLU A 34 -8.07 13.27 64.15
C GLU A 34 -6.96 13.19 63.10
N MET A 35 -5.71 12.95 63.53
CA MET A 35 -4.59 12.80 62.61
C MET A 35 -4.71 11.54 61.75
N THR A 36 -5.17 10.42 62.32
CA THR A 36 -5.39 9.18 61.56
C THR A 36 -6.51 9.32 60.53
N GLU A 37 -7.58 10.06 60.86
CA GLU A 37 -8.68 10.31 59.93
C GLU A 37 -8.22 11.21 58.76
N ARG A 38 -7.44 12.26 59.06
CA ARG A 38 -6.84 13.12 58.01
C ARG A 38 -5.86 12.34 57.13
N LEU A 39 -5.03 11.48 57.72
CA LEU A 39 -4.12 10.62 56.96
C LEU A 39 -4.89 9.67 56.05
N GLY A 40 -5.93 9.01 56.55
CA GLY A 40 -6.77 8.12 55.73
C GLY A 40 -7.45 8.85 54.57
N GLY A 41 -7.91 10.10 54.80
CA GLY A 41 -8.45 10.94 53.72
C GLY A 41 -7.41 11.33 52.66
N LEU A 42 -6.19 11.64 53.08
CA LEU A 42 -5.07 11.94 52.18
C LEU A 42 -4.61 10.70 51.40
N GLU A 43 -4.58 9.52 52.04
CA GLU A 43 -4.26 8.24 51.39
C GLU A 43 -5.31 7.88 50.35
N ALA A 44 -6.61 8.01 50.65
CA ALA A 44 -7.67 7.76 49.69
C ALA A 44 -7.59 8.71 48.48
N LEU A 45 -7.32 10.00 48.71
CA LEU A 45 -7.14 10.98 47.63
C LEU A 45 -5.89 10.68 46.79
N TYR A 46 -4.82 10.23 47.44
CA TYR A 46 -3.59 9.82 46.76
C TYR A 46 -3.85 8.62 45.85
N ASP A 47 -4.53 7.59 46.33
CA ASP A 47 -4.86 6.40 45.54
C ASP A 47 -5.81 6.72 44.37
N GLU A 48 -6.79 7.60 44.58
CA GLU A 48 -7.69 8.08 43.52
C GLU A 48 -6.93 8.83 42.44
N THR A 49 -6.10 9.81 42.82
CA THR A 49 -5.30 10.60 41.87
C THR A 49 -4.27 9.75 41.12
N GLN A 50 -3.71 8.73 41.78
CA GLN A 50 -2.80 7.78 41.14
C GLN A 50 -3.52 6.92 40.10
N SER A 51 -4.71 6.40 40.42
CA SER A 51 -5.57 5.67 39.48
C SER A 51 -5.95 6.52 38.27
N ASP A 52 -6.33 7.78 38.48
CA ASP A 52 -6.65 8.70 37.38
C ASP A 52 -5.43 9.01 36.50
N LEU A 53 -4.26 9.16 37.12
CA LEU A 53 -3.00 9.39 36.41
C LEU A 53 -2.61 8.18 35.55
N GLU A 54 -2.82 6.95 36.03
CA GLU A 54 -2.61 5.73 35.25
C GLU A 54 -3.58 5.64 34.08
N ARG A 55 -4.88 5.88 34.31
CA ARG A 55 -5.91 5.91 33.25
C ARG A 55 -5.57 6.93 32.15
N LEU A 56 -5.21 8.16 32.52
CA LEU A 56 -4.84 9.20 31.57
C LEU A 56 -3.56 8.86 30.79
N ARG A 57 -2.61 8.17 31.41
CA ARG A 57 -1.40 7.68 30.72
C ARG A 57 -1.75 6.64 29.65
N GLU A 58 -2.64 5.70 29.95
CA GLU A 58 -3.10 4.70 28.98
C GLU A 58 -3.86 5.35 27.81
N GLU A 59 -4.80 6.26 28.12
CA GLU A 59 -5.54 7.00 27.10
C GLU A 59 -4.60 7.79 26.18
N LYS A 60 -3.59 8.46 26.75
CA LYS A 60 -2.55 9.16 25.99
C LYS A 60 -1.79 8.21 25.07
N GLN A 61 -1.33 7.06 25.57
CA GLN A 61 -0.61 6.09 24.75
C GLN A 61 -1.47 5.53 23.60
N ILE A 62 -2.77 5.33 23.82
CA ILE A 62 -3.70 4.91 22.77
C ILE A 62 -3.85 6.02 21.73
N ALA A 63 -4.02 7.27 22.16
CA ALA A 63 -4.14 8.43 21.28
C ALA A 63 -2.87 8.62 20.43
N GLU A 64 -1.68 8.54 21.03
CA GLU A 64 -0.40 8.64 20.32
C GLU A 64 -0.24 7.53 19.26
N ARG A 65 -0.60 6.28 19.60
CA ARG A 65 -0.58 5.17 18.63
C ARG A 65 -1.56 5.38 17.48
N ARG A 66 -2.76 5.88 17.76
CA ARG A 66 -3.76 6.20 16.73
C ARG A 66 -3.28 7.34 15.83
N LEU A 67 -2.72 8.39 16.42
CA LEU A 67 -2.17 9.52 15.67
C LEU A 67 -1.05 9.08 14.75
N LYS A 68 -0.09 8.30 15.26
CA LYS A 68 1.01 7.76 14.44
C LYS A 68 0.51 6.96 13.25
N ARG A 69 -0.44 6.03 13.47
CA ARG A 69 -1.05 5.25 12.39
C ARG A 69 -1.82 6.11 11.39
N GLY A 70 -2.51 7.14 11.88
CA GLY A 70 -3.22 8.09 11.03
C GLY A 70 -2.28 8.90 10.14
N GLN A 71 -1.12 9.31 10.68
CA GLN A 71 -0.07 9.98 9.93
C GLN A 71 0.53 9.08 8.86
N GLU A 72 0.93 7.85 9.21
CA GLU A 72 1.45 6.85 8.26
C GLU A 72 0.45 6.58 7.13
N LEU A 73 -0.85 6.43 7.46
CA LEU A 73 -1.89 6.22 6.46
C LEU A 73 -2.05 7.43 5.55
N THR A 74 -2.00 8.65 6.10
CA THR A 74 -2.13 9.89 5.32
C THR A 74 -0.96 10.04 4.34
N GLU A 75 0.24 9.67 4.75
CA GLU A 75 1.44 9.69 3.90
C GLU A 75 1.29 8.70 2.73
N VAL A 76 0.95 7.44 3.00
CA VAL A 76 0.74 6.43 1.95
C VAL A 76 -0.38 6.84 1.00
N LEU A 77 -1.48 7.39 1.51
CA LEU A 77 -2.58 7.86 0.67
C LEU A 77 -2.19 9.07 -0.17
N SER A 78 -1.30 9.94 0.33
CA SER A 78 -0.78 11.07 -0.43
C SER A 78 0.08 10.59 -1.60
N ASP A 79 0.97 9.62 -1.38
CA ASP A 79 1.79 9.03 -2.44
C ASP A 79 0.92 8.34 -3.50
N GLU A 80 -0.10 7.62 -3.05
CA GLU A 80 -1.06 6.95 -3.92
C GLU A 80 -1.87 7.94 -4.77
N ALA A 81 -2.25 9.09 -4.20
CA ALA A 81 -2.94 10.15 -4.92
C ALA A 81 -2.07 10.74 -6.04
N VAL A 82 -0.77 10.92 -5.81
CA VAL A 82 0.17 11.36 -6.86
C VAL A 82 0.25 10.32 -7.97
N ARG A 83 0.42 9.04 -7.61
CA ARG A 83 0.47 7.93 -8.58
C ARG A 83 -0.78 7.88 -9.46
N TRP A 84 -1.97 7.90 -8.87
CA TRP A 84 -3.23 7.88 -9.63
C TRP A 84 -3.39 9.12 -10.50
N THR A 85 -2.90 10.28 -10.05
CA THR A 85 -2.95 11.50 -10.86
C THR A 85 -2.05 11.40 -12.09
N ASP A 86 -0.88 10.78 -11.97
CA ASP A 86 0.02 10.52 -13.09
C ASP A 86 -0.55 9.44 -14.03
N GLU A 87 -1.08 8.34 -13.49
CA GLU A 87 -1.76 7.31 -14.30
C GLU A 87 -2.96 7.87 -15.07
N LEU A 88 -3.75 8.75 -14.45
CA LEU A 88 -4.87 9.41 -15.10
C LEU A 88 -4.40 10.34 -16.22
N ARG A 89 -3.29 11.05 -16.02
CA ARG A 89 -2.67 11.89 -17.06
C ARG A 89 -2.25 11.05 -18.26
N ASP A 90 -1.57 9.93 -18.01
CA ASP A 90 -1.12 9.00 -19.05
C ASP A 90 -2.31 8.40 -19.81
N LEU A 91 -3.35 7.95 -19.08
CA LEU A 91 -4.56 7.41 -19.70
C LEU A 91 -5.27 8.46 -20.56
N ASN A 92 -5.34 9.71 -20.11
CA ASN A 92 -5.93 10.79 -20.89
C ASN A 92 -5.15 11.05 -22.19
N THR A 93 -3.81 10.98 -22.15
CA THR A 93 -3.00 11.07 -23.38
C THR A 93 -3.20 9.87 -24.32
N GLN A 94 -3.43 8.68 -23.77
CA GLN A 94 -3.75 7.49 -24.58
C GLN A 94 -5.12 7.62 -25.23
N VAL A 95 -6.15 8.09 -24.51
CA VAL A 95 -7.48 8.34 -25.06
C VAL A 95 -7.42 9.34 -26.22
N ASP A 96 -6.63 10.41 -26.06
CA ASP A 96 -6.41 11.43 -27.09
C ASP A 96 -5.76 10.92 -28.38
N THR A 97 -4.93 9.88 -28.27
CA THR A 97 -4.13 9.31 -29.39
C THR A 97 -4.68 7.99 -29.91
N LEU A 98 -5.67 7.40 -29.22
CA LEU A 98 -6.23 6.07 -29.49
C LEU A 98 -6.65 5.87 -30.94
N LEU A 99 -7.32 6.88 -31.53
CA LEU A 99 -7.79 6.80 -32.92
C LEU A 99 -6.61 6.70 -33.90
N GLY A 100 -5.59 7.55 -33.75
CA GLY A 100 -4.42 7.51 -34.63
C GLY A 100 -3.62 6.22 -34.46
N ASP A 101 -3.43 5.78 -33.21
CA ASP A 101 -2.68 4.58 -32.88
C ASP A 101 -3.36 3.31 -33.41
N THR A 102 -4.69 3.24 -33.34
CA THR A 102 -5.46 2.12 -33.90
C THR A 102 -5.44 2.09 -35.42
N ILE A 103 -5.48 3.25 -36.09
CA ILE A 103 -5.33 3.32 -37.55
C ILE A 103 -3.93 2.87 -37.96
N ALA A 104 -2.87 3.31 -37.28
CA ALA A 104 -1.50 2.91 -37.57
C ALA A 104 -1.29 1.39 -37.33
N ALA A 105 -1.85 0.84 -36.25
CA ALA A 105 -1.78 -0.58 -35.95
C ALA A 105 -2.52 -1.42 -37.01
N THR A 106 -3.74 -1.02 -37.39
CA THR A 106 -4.53 -1.73 -38.41
C THR A 106 -3.90 -1.65 -39.80
N ALA A 107 -3.33 -0.50 -40.17
CA ALA A 107 -2.57 -0.34 -41.40
C ALA A 107 -1.35 -1.29 -41.43
N THR A 108 -0.63 -1.38 -40.31
CA THR A 108 0.50 -2.30 -40.16
C THR A 108 0.08 -3.76 -40.31
N LEU A 109 -0.98 -4.17 -39.62
CA LEU A 109 -1.53 -5.53 -39.72
C LEU A 109 -1.98 -5.90 -41.14
N THR A 110 -2.52 -4.92 -41.88
CA THR A 110 -3.12 -5.15 -43.20
C THR A 110 -2.09 -5.12 -44.33
N TYR A 111 -1.13 -4.19 -44.28
CA TYR A 111 -0.28 -3.87 -45.42
C TYR A 111 1.21 -4.18 -45.21
N CYS A 112 1.72 -4.23 -43.98
CA CYS A 112 3.16 -4.38 -43.73
C CYS A 112 3.69 -5.81 -43.84
N GLY A 113 2.82 -6.82 -43.84
CA GLY A 113 3.20 -8.25 -43.90
C GLY A 113 4.29 -8.60 -44.92
N PRO A 114 4.15 -8.27 -46.21
CA PRO A 114 5.12 -8.64 -47.25
C PRO A 114 6.39 -7.79 -47.29
N PHE A 115 6.46 -6.68 -46.54
CA PHE A 115 7.57 -5.73 -46.63
C PHE A 115 8.66 -5.98 -45.57
N PRO A 116 9.94 -5.67 -45.86
CA PRO A 116 11.01 -5.70 -44.86
C PRO A 116 10.91 -4.53 -43.88
N GLN A 117 11.57 -4.63 -42.73
CA GLN A 117 11.48 -3.65 -41.63
C GLN A 117 11.71 -2.20 -42.07
N GLU A 118 12.74 -1.94 -42.88
CA GLU A 118 13.05 -0.59 -43.37
C GLU A 118 11.88 0.04 -44.14
N MET A 119 11.21 -0.74 -44.98
CA MET A 119 10.03 -0.26 -45.72
C MET A 119 8.83 -0.05 -44.78
N ARG A 120 8.67 -0.92 -43.76
CA ARG A 120 7.62 -0.75 -42.75
C ARG A 120 7.81 0.54 -41.97
N ASP A 121 9.03 0.88 -41.59
CA ASP A 121 9.35 2.12 -40.86
C ASP A 121 9.05 3.35 -41.71
N ARG A 122 9.39 3.30 -43.02
CA ARG A 122 9.02 4.34 -43.99
C ARG A 122 7.51 4.51 -44.13
N LEU A 123 6.77 3.43 -44.37
CA LEU A 123 5.31 3.45 -44.49
C LEU A 123 4.65 3.99 -43.23
N THR A 124 5.10 3.54 -42.06
CA THR A 124 4.61 4.01 -40.75
C THR A 124 4.82 5.51 -40.60
N THR A 125 6.00 6.02 -40.99
CA THR A 125 6.31 7.45 -40.93
C THR A 125 5.39 8.26 -41.84
N GLU A 126 5.18 7.81 -43.08
CA GLU A 126 4.26 8.45 -44.03
C GLU A 126 2.81 8.43 -43.53
N TRP A 127 2.34 7.31 -42.97
CA TRP A 127 0.99 7.21 -42.39
C TRP A 127 0.80 8.15 -41.21
N LEU A 128 1.77 8.22 -40.29
CA LEU A 128 1.71 9.17 -39.16
C LEU A 128 1.70 10.62 -39.64
N GLN A 129 2.42 10.94 -40.73
CA GLN A 129 2.38 12.27 -41.33
C GLN A 129 1.01 12.58 -41.94
N ILE A 130 0.40 11.63 -42.65
CA ILE A 130 -0.95 11.77 -43.21
C ILE A 130 -1.98 11.99 -42.09
N LEU A 131 -1.91 11.20 -41.01
CA LEU A 131 -2.78 11.37 -39.84
C LEU A 131 -2.68 12.78 -39.25
N ARG A 132 -1.46 13.32 -39.13
CA ARG A 132 -1.23 14.70 -38.66
C ARG A 132 -1.85 15.74 -39.60
N THR A 133 -1.74 15.57 -40.92
CA THR A 133 -2.37 16.47 -41.90
C THR A 133 -3.89 16.47 -41.78
N HIS A 134 -4.49 15.35 -41.38
CA HIS A 134 -5.94 15.24 -41.13
C HIS A 134 -6.36 15.54 -39.68
N HIS A 135 -5.48 16.15 -38.88
CA HIS A 135 -5.75 16.49 -37.47
C HIS A 135 -6.08 15.28 -36.58
N VAL A 136 -5.64 14.08 -36.95
CA VAL A 136 -5.73 12.88 -36.12
C VAL A 136 -4.46 12.78 -35.29
N ARG A 137 -4.60 12.84 -33.96
CA ARG A 137 -3.49 12.67 -33.02
C ARG A 137 -3.12 11.18 -32.94
N ALA A 138 -1.81 10.92 -33.00
CA ALA A 138 -1.19 9.62 -32.78
C ALA A 138 0.05 9.82 -31.90
N ALA A 139 0.50 8.77 -31.23
CA ALA A 139 1.70 8.81 -30.41
C ALA A 139 2.92 9.28 -31.23
N SER A 140 3.71 10.21 -30.70
CA SER A 140 4.88 10.79 -31.38
C SER A 140 5.96 9.74 -31.69
N ASN A 141 6.12 8.78 -30.79
CA ASN A 141 6.97 7.59 -30.89
C ASN A 141 6.11 6.32 -30.96
N TRP A 142 5.19 6.28 -31.94
CA TRP A 142 4.35 5.12 -32.19
C TRP A 142 5.19 3.91 -32.60
N THR A 143 4.85 2.75 -32.02
CA THR A 143 5.38 1.44 -32.43
C THR A 143 4.28 0.41 -32.24
N ILE A 144 4.29 -0.66 -33.04
CA ILE A 144 3.31 -1.74 -32.89
C ILE A 144 3.31 -2.32 -31.47
N ARG A 145 4.47 -2.37 -30.81
CA ARG A 145 4.63 -2.82 -29.41
C ARG A 145 3.76 -2.02 -28.44
N ARG A 146 3.66 -0.70 -28.63
CA ARG A 146 2.90 0.18 -27.73
C ARG A 146 1.39 0.10 -27.96
N SER A 147 0.98 -0.38 -29.13
CA SER A 147 -0.44 -0.62 -29.45
C SER A 147 -0.95 -1.96 -28.92
N LEU A 148 -0.08 -2.82 -28.37
CA LEU A 148 -0.48 -4.07 -27.76
C LEU A 148 -1.03 -3.83 -26.36
N SER A 149 -2.13 -4.50 -26.04
CA SER A 149 -2.63 -4.60 -24.68
C SER A 149 -1.63 -5.35 -23.77
N PRO A 150 -1.71 -5.18 -22.44
CA PRO A 150 -0.84 -5.92 -21.51
C PRO A 150 -0.89 -7.44 -21.68
N ALA A 151 -2.07 -7.99 -22.04
CA ALA A 151 -2.25 -9.41 -22.30
C ALA A 151 -1.53 -9.86 -23.59
N GLU A 152 -1.63 -9.07 -24.66
CA GLU A 152 -0.92 -9.36 -25.93
C GLU A 152 0.59 -9.20 -25.76
N TYR A 153 1.03 -8.22 -24.99
CA TYR A 153 2.46 -8.06 -24.66
C TYR A 153 2.99 -9.26 -23.86
N ALA A 154 2.22 -9.78 -22.91
CA ALA A 154 2.58 -11.00 -22.18
C ALA A 154 2.68 -12.23 -23.12
N GLN A 155 1.79 -12.35 -24.10
CA GLN A 155 1.88 -13.41 -25.12
C GLN A 155 3.15 -13.29 -25.97
N VAL A 156 3.52 -12.07 -26.37
CA VAL A 156 4.80 -11.83 -27.07
C VAL A 156 5.99 -12.29 -26.23
N CYS A 157 6.02 -11.96 -24.94
CA CYS A 157 7.08 -12.42 -24.04
C CYS A 157 7.13 -13.95 -23.97
N GLN A 158 5.96 -14.60 -23.93
CA GLN A 158 5.88 -16.06 -23.98
C GLN A 158 6.42 -16.62 -25.31
N TRP A 159 6.11 -15.99 -26.44
CA TRP A 159 6.64 -16.40 -27.74
C TRP A 159 8.17 -16.27 -27.81
N GLN A 160 8.74 -15.25 -27.17
CA GLN A 160 10.18 -15.09 -27.07
C GLN A 160 10.83 -16.24 -26.29
N LEU A 161 10.19 -16.70 -25.20
CA LEU A 161 10.62 -17.90 -24.47
C LEU A 161 10.52 -19.18 -25.32
N GLN A 162 9.64 -19.19 -26.34
CA GLN A 162 9.46 -20.28 -27.30
C GLN A 162 10.34 -20.14 -28.55
N GLY A 163 11.36 -19.28 -28.50
CA GLY A 163 12.34 -19.13 -29.58
C GLY A 163 11.99 -18.09 -30.65
N LEU A 164 10.98 -17.24 -30.43
CA LEU A 164 10.79 -16.04 -31.25
C LEU A 164 11.93 -15.05 -30.98
N PRO A 165 12.65 -14.56 -31.99
CA PRO A 165 13.66 -13.54 -31.78
C PRO A 165 13.05 -12.23 -31.21
N SER A 166 13.83 -11.52 -30.41
CA SER A 166 13.38 -10.32 -29.69
C SER A 166 13.44 -9.02 -30.52
N ASP A 167 13.78 -9.11 -31.81
CA ASP A 167 13.90 -7.94 -32.69
C ASP A 167 12.53 -7.40 -33.14
N ALA A 168 12.52 -6.15 -33.62
CA ALA A 168 11.30 -5.45 -34.02
C ALA A 168 10.59 -6.09 -35.22
N ALA A 169 11.33 -6.71 -36.14
CA ALA A 169 10.75 -7.36 -37.31
C ALA A 169 10.04 -8.66 -36.90
N SER A 170 10.68 -9.47 -36.06
CA SER A 170 10.10 -10.70 -35.48
C SER A 170 8.88 -10.41 -34.61
N LEU A 171 8.92 -9.34 -33.80
CA LEU A 171 7.74 -8.85 -33.07
C LEU A 171 6.58 -8.54 -34.03
N THR A 172 6.82 -7.68 -35.02
CA THR A 172 5.79 -7.28 -35.98
C THR A 172 5.24 -8.49 -36.75
N ASN A 173 6.11 -9.41 -37.18
CA ASN A 173 5.71 -10.65 -37.84
C ASN A 173 4.85 -11.54 -36.94
N SER A 174 5.21 -11.69 -35.68
CA SER A 174 4.45 -12.50 -34.71
C SER A 174 3.04 -11.94 -34.45
N VAL A 175 2.93 -10.62 -34.40
CA VAL A 175 1.66 -9.91 -34.22
C VAL A 175 0.81 -10.04 -35.48
N ILE A 176 1.37 -9.83 -36.68
CA ILE A 176 0.66 -10.06 -37.95
C ILE A 176 0.22 -11.53 -38.04
N ALA A 177 1.08 -12.46 -37.64
CA ALA A 177 0.82 -13.88 -37.75
C ALA A 177 -0.35 -14.38 -36.89
N THR A 178 -0.59 -13.71 -35.75
CA THR A 178 -1.60 -14.13 -34.77
C THR A 178 -2.86 -13.28 -34.81
N GLN A 179 -2.76 -12.01 -35.17
CA GLN A 179 -3.86 -11.05 -35.14
C GLN A 179 -4.46 -10.78 -36.54
N CYS A 180 -3.80 -11.20 -37.62
CA CYS A 180 -4.36 -11.00 -38.95
C CYS A 180 -5.59 -11.91 -39.19
N ARG A 181 -6.65 -11.34 -39.77
CA ARG A 181 -7.89 -12.07 -40.08
C ARG A 181 -7.70 -13.16 -41.15
N ARG A 182 -6.69 -13.01 -42.01
CA ARG A 182 -6.35 -13.96 -43.07
C ARG A 182 -5.14 -14.77 -42.65
N TRP A 183 -5.14 -16.05 -42.99
CA TRP A 183 -3.99 -16.92 -42.79
C TRP A 183 -2.75 -16.32 -43.49
N PRO A 184 -1.69 -15.99 -42.73
CA PRO A 184 -0.47 -15.42 -43.30
C PRO A 184 0.30 -16.49 -44.08
N LEU A 185 0.87 -16.10 -45.21
CA LEU A 185 1.88 -16.91 -45.89
C LEU A 185 3.23 -16.64 -45.24
N LEU A 186 3.80 -17.66 -44.57
CA LEU A 186 5.11 -17.54 -43.93
C LEU A 186 6.22 -17.79 -44.96
N ILE A 187 6.96 -16.75 -45.31
CA ILE A 187 8.18 -16.84 -46.11
C ILE A 187 9.37 -16.88 -45.16
N ASP A 188 9.91 -18.07 -44.91
CA ASP A 188 10.92 -18.29 -43.86
C ASP A 188 12.06 -19.21 -44.36
N PRO A 189 13.05 -18.66 -45.09
CA PRO A 189 14.17 -19.45 -45.60
C PRO A 189 15.09 -19.97 -44.48
N GLN A 190 15.05 -19.37 -43.29
CA GLN A 190 15.89 -19.74 -42.14
C GLN A 190 15.21 -20.79 -41.23
N GLY A 191 13.93 -21.09 -41.44
CA GLY A 191 13.16 -22.02 -40.61
C GLY A 191 12.87 -21.52 -39.18
N GLN A 192 13.12 -20.24 -38.88
CA GLN A 192 12.92 -19.68 -37.54
C GLN A 192 11.44 -19.60 -37.16
N GLY A 193 10.61 -19.10 -38.07
CA GLY A 193 9.16 -19.06 -37.90
C GLY A 193 8.58 -20.46 -37.80
N GLN A 194 9.06 -21.41 -38.61
CA GLN A 194 8.63 -22.82 -38.52
C GLN A 194 8.97 -23.42 -37.15
N SER A 195 10.19 -23.19 -36.64
CA SER A 195 10.62 -23.65 -35.32
C SER A 195 9.76 -23.04 -34.21
N TRP A 196 9.51 -21.74 -34.26
CA TRP A 196 8.65 -21.04 -33.32
C TRP A 196 7.22 -21.61 -33.30
N TYR A 197 6.60 -21.81 -34.47
CA TYR A 197 5.25 -22.40 -34.57
C TYR A 197 5.18 -23.80 -33.95
N ARG A 198 6.19 -24.65 -34.19
CA ARG A 198 6.27 -25.99 -33.58
C ARG A 198 6.43 -25.92 -32.07
N SER A 199 7.27 -25.01 -31.57
CA SER A 199 7.47 -24.82 -30.13
C SER A 199 6.22 -24.26 -29.45
N ARG A 200 5.45 -23.42 -30.14
CA ARG A 200 4.23 -22.80 -29.61
C ARG A 200 3.03 -23.74 -29.58
N ASP A 201 2.77 -24.44 -30.69
CA ASP A 201 1.57 -25.28 -30.86
C ASP A 201 1.77 -26.74 -30.40
N GLY A 202 3.00 -27.11 -30.01
CA GLY A 202 3.35 -28.42 -29.48
C GLY A 202 3.14 -29.55 -30.48
N ALA A 203 2.69 -30.72 -29.99
CA ALA A 203 2.51 -31.95 -30.77
C ALA A 203 1.26 -31.96 -31.69
N ARG A 204 0.69 -30.79 -32.04
CA ARG A 204 -0.35 -30.74 -33.07
C ARG A 204 0.30 -31.01 -34.43
N PRO A 205 -0.18 -32.00 -35.21
CA PRO A 205 0.41 -32.31 -36.49
C PRO A 205 0.13 -31.16 -37.47
N ILE A 206 1.12 -30.28 -37.65
CA ILE A 206 1.13 -29.34 -38.77
C ILE A 206 1.39 -30.18 -40.02
N SER A 207 0.38 -30.35 -40.86
CA SER A 207 0.53 -31.06 -42.14
C SER A 207 1.42 -30.23 -43.07
N VAL A 208 2.70 -30.59 -43.13
CA VAL A 208 3.66 -30.01 -44.08
C VAL A 208 3.39 -30.67 -45.44
N LYS A 209 2.74 -29.95 -46.35
CA LYS A 209 2.70 -30.35 -47.76
C LYS A 209 4.03 -29.92 -48.39
N ALA A 210 4.83 -30.92 -48.78
CA ALA A 210 6.04 -30.74 -49.59
C ALA A 210 5.68 -30.30 -51.01
#